data_AF-A0A8T5KDL2-F1
#
_entry.id   AF-A0A8T5KDL2-F1
#
_cell.length_a   1.000
_cell.length_b   1.000
_cell.length_c   1.000
_cell.angle_alpha   90.00
_cell.angle_beta   90.00
_cell.angle_gamma   90.00
#
_symmetry.space_group_name_H-M   'P 1'
#
loop_
_entity.id
_entity.type
_entity.pdbx_description
1 polymer ?
#
loop_
_entity_poly.entity_id
_entity_poly.type
_entity_poly.pdbx_seq_one_letter_code
_entity_poly.pdbx_strand_id
1 'polypeptide(L)'
;MKITKTDLLIVGAGAAGSMAAIKASDYTKDIIVLEKATHRSGGALGIGHFTSEINPLCNIPGGPTSMEFVEGYLSSSSGWSGQERPLDKYIIAEEFTPIVRELESWG
;
A
#
# COMPACT_ATOMS: atom_id res chain seq x y z
N MET A 1 -20.16 -28.24 4.92
CA MET A 1 -19.37 -27.25 4.16
C MET A 1 -20.02 -25.89 4.35
N LYS A 2 -19.26 -24.86 4.75
CA LYS A 2 -19.77 -23.50 4.89
C LYS A 2 -19.34 -22.70 3.67
N ILE A 3 -20.29 -22.09 2.97
CA ILE A 3 -20.05 -21.19 1.83
C ILE A 3 -20.44 -19.78 2.28
N THR A 4 -19.58 -18.81 2.00
CA THR A 4 -19.87 -17.39 2.18
C THR A 4 -19.76 -16.68 0.83
N LYS A 5 -20.63 -15.72 0.56
CA LYS A 5 -20.63 -14.90 -0.66
C LYS A 5 -20.36 -13.45 -0.29
N THR A 6 -19.73 -12.71 -1.20
CA THR A 6 -19.44 -11.28 -1.08
C THR A 6 -19.16 -10.71 -2.47
N ASP A 7 -19.27 -9.40 -2.66
CA ASP A 7 -18.87 -8.72 -3.90
C ASP A 7 -17.34 -8.69 -4.05
N LEU A 8 -16.63 -8.51 -2.93
CA LEU A 8 -15.17 -8.43 -2.91
C LEU A 8 -14.56 -9.23 -1.74
N LEU A 9 -13.69 -10.19 -2.07
CA LEU A 9 -12.88 -10.92 -1.10
C LEU A 9 -11.44 -10.41 -1.11
N ILE A 10 -10.95 -9.94 0.04
CA ILE A 10 -9.57 -9.53 0.26
C ILE A 10 -8.91 -10.57 1.15
N VAL A 11 -7.82 -11.17 0.68
CA VAL A 11 -7.06 -12.18 1.45
C VAL A 11 -5.77 -11.53 1.98
N GLY A 12 -5.71 -11.36 3.30
CA GLY A 12 -4.66 -10.65 4.03
C GLY A 12 -5.09 -9.24 4.42
N ALA A 13 -4.92 -8.90 5.69
CA ALA A 13 -5.27 -7.60 6.27
C ALA A 13 -4.05 -6.83 6.79
N GLY A 14 -2.91 -6.97 6.10
CA GLY A 14 -1.76 -6.07 6.26
C GLY A 14 -2.02 -4.70 5.61
N ALA A 15 -0.97 -3.90 5.44
CA ALA A 15 -1.10 -2.54 4.88
C ALA A 15 -1.86 -2.50 3.55
N ALA A 16 -1.42 -3.29 2.56
CA ALA A 16 -2.05 -3.32 1.24
C ALA A 16 -3.52 -3.78 1.29
N GLY A 17 -3.81 -4.86 1.99
CA GLY A 17 -5.18 -5.40 2.09
C GLY A 17 -6.13 -4.47 2.86
N SER A 18 -5.64 -3.80 3.91
CA SER A 18 -6.43 -2.83 4.67
C SER A 18 -6.74 -1.59 3.84
N MET A 19 -5.75 -1.04 3.12
CA MET A 19 -5.98 0.09 2.21
C MET A 19 -6.91 -0.28 1.06
N ALA A 20 -6.79 -1.50 0.53
CA ALA A 20 -7.71 -2.01 -0.48
C ALA A 20 -9.16 -2.11 0.05
N ALA A 21 -9.35 -2.57 1.29
CA ALA A 21 -10.66 -2.67 1.91
C ALA A 21 -11.29 -1.29 2.17
N ILE A 22 -10.49 -0.35 2.67
CA ILE A 22 -10.91 1.05 2.88
C ILE A 22 -11.34 1.65 1.55
N LYS A 23 -10.50 1.53 0.51
CA LYS A 23 -10.82 2.09 -0.80
C LYS A 23 -12.03 1.42 -1.44
N ALA A 24 -12.16 0.10 -1.33
CA ALA A 24 -13.32 -0.63 -1.83
C ALA A 24 -14.62 -0.21 -1.14
N SER A 25 -14.54 0.25 0.12
CA SER A 25 -15.70 0.70 0.89
C SER A 25 -16.37 1.97 0.34
N ASP A 26 -15.69 2.70 -0.55
CA ASP A 26 -16.25 3.82 -1.32
C ASP A 26 -17.26 3.33 -2.38
N TYR A 27 -17.17 2.06 -2.80
CA TYR A 27 -17.93 1.51 -3.93
C TYR A 27 -18.96 0.44 -3.51
N THR A 28 -18.64 -0.38 -2.52
CA THR A 28 -19.55 -1.39 -1.97
C THR A 28 -19.36 -1.57 -0.46
N LYS A 29 -20.39 -2.06 0.22
CA LYS A 29 -20.32 -2.46 1.64
C LYS A 29 -20.24 -3.98 1.83
N ASP A 30 -20.44 -4.76 0.78
CA ASP A 30 -20.29 -6.22 0.83
C ASP A 30 -18.84 -6.61 0.53
N ILE A 31 -18.01 -6.51 1.57
CA ILE A 31 -16.58 -6.81 1.51
C ILE A 31 -16.24 -7.79 2.63
N ILE A 32 -15.53 -8.87 2.29
CA ILE A 32 -14.93 -9.77 3.28
C ILE A 32 -13.42 -9.60 3.25
N VAL A 33 -12.84 -9.28 4.41
CA VAL A 33 -11.40 -9.32 4.63
C VAL A 33 -11.07 -10.58 5.44
N LEU A 34 -10.24 -11.45 4.86
CA LEU A 34 -9.80 -12.68 5.48
C LEU A 34 -8.36 -12.53 5.99
N GLU A 35 -8.16 -12.60 7.30
CA GLU A 35 -6.83 -12.54 7.94
C GLU A 35 -6.61 -13.79 8.79
N LYS A 36 -5.40 -14.37 8.69
CA LYS A 36 -5.02 -15.56 9.47
C LYS A 36 -4.65 -15.17 10.91
N ALA A 37 -4.04 -14.01 11.08
CA ALA A 37 -3.59 -13.46 12.34
C ALA A 37 -4.63 -12.52 12.98
N THR A 38 -4.22 -11.80 14.03
CA THR A 38 -5.02 -10.72 14.59
C THR A 38 -4.82 -9.46 13.74
N HIS A 39 -5.91 -8.90 13.20
CA HIS A 39 -5.85 -7.75 12.30
C HIS A 39 -5.06 -6.55 12.88
N ARG A 40 -5.24 -6.24 14.17
CA ARG A 40 -4.61 -5.09 14.84
C ARG A 40 -3.08 -5.05 14.77
N SER A 41 -2.43 -6.21 14.75
CA SER A 41 -0.96 -6.33 14.86
C SER A 41 -0.41 -7.41 13.94
N GLY A 42 -1.12 -7.71 12.86
CA GLY A 42 -0.74 -8.71 11.86
C GLY A 42 0.18 -8.14 10.78
N GLY A 43 0.89 -9.02 10.09
CA GLY A 43 1.73 -8.65 8.95
C GLY A 43 2.99 -7.86 9.32
N ALA A 44 3.59 -7.23 8.31
CA ALA A 44 4.90 -6.58 8.42
C ALA A 44 4.91 -5.35 9.35
N LEU A 45 3.76 -4.68 9.52
CA LEU A 45 3.62 -3.48 10.35
C LEU A 45 3.13 -3.80 11.77
N GLY A 46 3.06 -5.07 12.17
CA GLY A 46 2.47 -5.48 13.45
C GLY A 46 3.18 -4.90 14.68
N ILE A 47 4.46 -4.57 14.57
CA ILE A 47 5.27 -3.92 15.61
C ILE A 47 5.41 -2.40 15.39
N GLY A 48 4.71 -1.85 14.40
CA GLY A 48 4.88 -0.48 13.92
C GLY A 48 5.90 -0.36 12.79
N HIS A 49 6.03 0.87 12.28
CA HIS A 49 6.99 1.28 11.26
C HIS A 49 7.67 2.57 11.73
N PHE A 50 8.97 2.71 11.53
CA PHE A 50 9.63 3.97 11.84
C PHE A 50 9.20 5.03 10.82
N THR A 51 8.81 6.22 11.29
CA THR A 51 8.36 7.31 10.42
C THR A 51 9.45 7.80 9.47
N SER A 52 10.73 7.62 9.83
CA SER A 52 11.88 7.87 8.97
C SER A 52 12.01 6.92 7.78
N GLU A 53 11.21 5.85 7.72
CA GLU A 53 11.27 4.81 6.70
C GLU A 53 10.00 4.76 5.83
N ILE A 54 9.20 5.82 5.83
CA ILE A 54 7.99 5.91 4.98
C ILE A 54 8.41 6.20 3.54
N ASN A 55 8.28 5.19 2.67
CA ASN A 55 8.75 5.23 1.29
C ASN A 55 7.61 4.86 0.32
N PRO A 56 7.48 5.49 -0.86
CA PRO A 56 8.31 6.58 -1.38
C PRO A 56 7.65 7.96 -1.23
N LEU A 57 8.18 8.81 -0.35
CA LEU A 57 7.77 10.22 -0.30
C LEU A 57 8.44 11.01 -1.43
N CYS A 58 7.73 11.16 -2.55
CA CYS A 58 8.19 11.90 -3.73
C CYS A 58 7.59 13.31 -3.79
N ASN A 59 8.24 14.21 -4.53
CA ASN A 59 7.81 15.58 -4.82
C ASN A 59 7.53 16.44 -3.57
N ILE A 60 8.25 16.18 -2.48
CA ILE A 60 8.23 16.97 -1.26
C ILE A 60 9.52 17.78 -1.12
N PRO A 61 9.53 18.87 -0.33
CA PRO A 61 10.77 19.63 -0.08
C PRO A 61 11.90 18.73 0.44
N GLY A 62 13.00 18.65 -0.30
CA GLY A 62 14.16 17.82 0.04
C GLY A 62 14.02 16.32 -0.31
N GLY A 63 12.89 15.89 -0.88
CA GLY A 63 12.70 14.53 -1.38
C GLY A 63 13.02 14.38 -2.88
N PRO A 64 13.07 13.14 -3.39
CA PRO A 64 13.26 12.88 -4.81
C PRO A 64 12.00 13.26 -5.62
N THR A 65 12.22 13.58 -6.88
CA THR A 65 11.15 13.61 -7.89
C THR A 65 10.63 12.20 -8.18
N SER A 66 9.42 12.09 -8.73
CA SER A 66 8.87 10.80 -9.16
C SER A 66 9.75 10.08 -10.18
N MET A 67 10.40 10.83 -11.07
CA MET A 67 11.31 10.24 -12.05
C MET A 67 12.60 9.71 -11.42
N GLU A 68 13.19 10.43 -10.46
CA GLU A 68 14.34 9.95 -9.70
C GLU A 68 14.00 8.70 -8.88
N PHE A 69 12.80 8.62 -8.32
CA PHE A 69 12.33 7.40 -7.65
C PHE A 69 12.20 6.22 -8.63
N VAL A 70 11.60 6.43 -9.80
CA VAL A 70 11.46 5.39 -10.83
C VAL A 70 12.84 4.91 -11.28
N GLU A 71 13.77 5.82 -11.57
CA GLU A 71 15.14 5.49 -11.96
C GLU A 71 15.88 4.71 -10.85
N GLY A 72 15.83 5.21 -9.62
CA GLY A 72 16.40 4.53 -8.46
C GLY A 72 15.82 3.13 -8.26
N TYR A 73 14.51 2.97 -8.39
CA TYR A 73 13.85 1.67 -8.29
C TYR A 73 14.30 0.71 -9.39
N LEU A 74 14.36 1.16 -10.64
CA LEU A 74 14.78 0.34 -11.78
C LEU A 74 16.25 -0.09 -11.69
N SER A 75 17.07 0.68 -10.98
CA SER A 75 18.47 0.32 -10.67
C SER A 75 18.63 -0.69 -9.53
N SER A 76 17.56 -0.96 -8.77
CA SER A 76 17.58 -1.88 -7.62
C SER A 76 17.34 -3.33 -8.03
N SER A 77 17.60 -4.27 -7.11
CA SER A 77 17.29 -5.69 -7.30
C SER A 77 15.80 -5.94 -7.59
N SER A 78 14.91 -5.13 -7.02
CA SER A 78 13.47 -5.20 -7.28
C SER A 78 13.12 -4.77 -8.70
N GLY A 79 13.81 -3.76 -9.25
CA GLY A 79 13.68 -3.35 -10.64
C GLY A 79 14.12 -4.44 -11.63
N TRP A 80 15.17 -5.19 -11.29
CA TRP A 80 15.70 -6.27 -12.14
C TRP A 80 14.86 -7.54 -12.14
N SER A 81 13.88 -7.66 -11.24
CA SER A 81 12.95 -8.80 -11.22
C SER A 81 12.08 -8.90 -12.47
N GLY A 82 11.90 -7.79 -13.21
CA GLY A 82 11.03 -7.71 -14.39
C GLY A 82 9.53 -7.82 -14.08
N GLN A 83 9.14 -7.94 -12.81
CA GLN A 83 7.74 -8.05 -12.40
C GLN A 83 7.03 -6.70 -12.36
N GLU A 84 7.78 -5.65 -12.06
CA GLU A 84 7.24 -4.31 -11.82
C GLU A 84 7.49 -3.40 -13.01
N ARG A 85 6.45 -2.71 -13.48
CA ARG A 85 6.56 -1.84 -14.65
C ARG A 85 6.96 -0.43 -14.19
N PRO A 86 7.77 0.31 -14.98
CA PRO A 86 8.11 1.70 -14.66
C PRO A 86 6.89 2.58 -14.37
N LEU A 87 5.80 2.36 -15.10
CA LEU A 87 4.55 3.11 -14.92
C LEU A 87 3.88 2.82 -13.56
N ASP A 88 3.96 1.59 -13.05
CA ASP A 88 3.39 1.27 -11.73
C ASP A 88 4.10 2.04 -10.63
N LYS A 89 5.43 2.18 -10.76
CA LYS A 89 6.25 2.97 -9.83
C LYS A 89 6.01 4.46 -9.96
N TYR A 90 5.81 4.95 -11.18
CA TYR A 90 5.44 6.34 -11.38
C TYR A 90 4.10 6.66 -10.70
N ILE A 91 3.08 5.80 -10.87
CA ILE A 91 1.78 5.97 -10.21
C ILE A 91 1.95 5.97 -8.69
N ILE A 92 2.71 5.03 -8.14
CA ILE A 92 3.00 5.00 -6.69
C ILE A 92 3.66 6.32 -6.25
N ALA A 93 4.66 6.82 -6.97
CA ALA A 93 5.34 8.06 -6.60
C ALA A 93 4.42 9.28 -6.57
N GLU A 94 3.46 9.36 -7.50
CA GLU A 94 2.51 10.46 -7.57
C GLU A 94 1.40 10.36 -6.51
N GLU A 95 0.90 9.15 -6.23
CA GLU A 95 -0.27 8.94 -5.38
C GLU A 95 0.08 8.74 -3.89
N PHE A 96 1.30 8.30 -3.58
CA PHE A 96 1.66 7.89 -2.23
C PHE A 96 1.67 9.06 -1.22
N THR A 97 2.24 10.21 -1.57
CA THR A 97 2.29 11.37 -0.65
C THR A 97 0.89 11.83 -0.21
N PRO A 98 -0.10 12.00 -1.11
CA PRO A 98 -1.49 12.25 -0.71
C PRO A 98 -2.06 11.19 0.23
N ILE A 99 -1.84 9.90 -0.05
CA ILE A 99 -2.32 8.79 0.80
C ILE A 99 -1.70 8.86 2.19
N VAL A 100 -0.40 9.16 2.31
CA VAL A 100 0.26 9.30 3.61
C VAL A 100 -0.33 10.45 4.42
N ARG A 101 -0.66 11.58 3.78
CA ARG A 101 -1.33 12.71 4.47
C ARG A 101 -2.73 12.36 4.94
N GLU A 102 -3.46 11.56 4.17
CA GLU A 102 -4.76 11.02 4.59
C GLU A 102 -4.58 10.10 5.81
N LEU A 103 -3.61 9.19 5.77
CA LEU A 103 -3.29 8.30 6.90
C LEU A 103 -2.92 9.10 8.16
N GLU A 104 -2.09 10.14 8.03
CA GLU A 104 -1.72 11.03 9.14
C GLU A 104 -2.95 11.69 9.78
N SER A 105 -4.01 11.98 8.99
CA SER A 105 -5.24 12.57 9.52
C SER A 105 -6.07 11.62 10.39
N TRP A 106 -5.78 10.31 10.36
CA TRP A 106 -6.48 9.30 11.14
C TRP A 106 -5.90 9.11 12.56
N GLY A 107 -4.74 9.74 12.85
CA GLY A 107 -4.02 9.67 14.13
C GLY A 107 -2.83 8.71 14.11
#